data_AF-A0A1Z9DY27-F1
#
_entry.id   AF-A0A1Z9DY27-F1
#
_cell.length_a   1.000
_cell.length_b   1.000
_cell.length_c   1.000
_cell.angle_alpha   90.00
_cell.angle_beta   90.00
_cell.angle_gamma   90.00
#
_symmetry.space_group_name_H-M   'P 1'
#
loop_
_entity.id
_entity.type
_entity.pdbx_description
1 polymer ?
#
loop_
_entity_poly.entity_id
_entity_poly.type
_entity_poly.pdbx_seq_one_letter_code
_entity_poly.pdbx_strand_id
1 'polypeptide(L)'
;MLIGKCCTRRQRVRLRHARLLSPSATLWLTTCQCSTDYLKLLSHGRIVSLMSDLLNRMEEFMEALQYLISGLICGVILFQTALVAPSLFKLLSTDDIGAVLRHIFPKFFIALLILGIALMVSALLVAGSFVPAAVALITIVAMFICYGIVPATNAARDTGRDKDFQKLHSLSVGLTLIVLLANALWFLLA
;
A
#
# COMPACT_ATOMS: atom_id res chain seq x y z
N MET A 1 -6.81 -28.18 -46.27
CA MET A 1 -6.44 -26.81 -46.67
C MET A 1 -7.63 -25.89 -46.38
N LEU A 2 -7.75 -25.41 -45.15
CA LEU A 2 -8.89 -24.59 -44.68
C LEU A 2 -8.40 -23.15 -44.49
N ILE A 3 -8.42 -22.34 -45.55
CA ILE A 3 -8.32 -20.87 -45.44
C ILE A 3 -9.75 -20.35 -45.61
N GLY A 4 -10.58 -20.65 -44.61
CA GLY A 4 -11.99 -20.29 -44.57
C GLY A 4 -12.21 -19.00 -43.80
N LYS A 5 -12.66 -17.97 -44.50
CA LYS A 5 -13.56 -16.90 -44.03
C LYS A 5 -13.06 -16.04 -42.85
N CYS A 6 -12.23 -15.04 -43.14
CA CYS A 6 -12.13 -13.84 -42.30
C CYS A 6 -12.34 -12.54 -43.08
N CYS A 7 -13.35 -12.50 -43.96
CA CYS A 7 -13.76 -11.26 -44.62
C CYS A 7 -15.02 -10.73 -43.94
N THR A 8 -14.86 -9.80 -43.00
CA THR A 8 -15.98 -9.13 -42.32
C THR A 8 -16.75 -8.22 -43.29
N ARG A 9 -18.04 -8.01 -43.01
CA ARG A 9 -19.03 -7.35 -43.88
C ARG A 9 -18.61 -5.94 -44.38
N ARG A 10 -17.67 -5.27 -43.70
CA ARG A 10 -17.17 -3.93 -44.00
C ARG A 10 -16.19 -3.87 -45.19
N GLN A 11 -15.45 -4.95 -45.46
CA GLN A 11 -14.51 -5.01 -46.59
C GLN A 11 -15.21 -5.22 -47.94
N ARG A 12 -16.44 -5.73 -47.94
CA ARG A 12 -17.20 -6.05 -49.17
C ARG A 12 -17.62 -4.80 -49.97
N VAL A 13 -17.67 -3.62 -49.35
CA VAL A 13 -18.09 -2.37 -50.00
C VAL A 13 -16.93 -1.71 -50.78
N ARG A 14 -15.69 -1.78 -50.28
CA ARG A 14 -14.51 -1.20 -50.97
C ARG A 14 -14.11 -1.95 -52.24
N LEU A 15 -14.43 -3.24 -52.34
CA LEU A 15 -14.08 -4.07 -53.51
C LEU A 15 -14.95 -3.79 -54.75
N ARG A 16 -16.09 -3.07 -54.64
CA ARG A 16 -16.89 -2.70 -55.82
C ARG A 16 -16.22 -1.66 -56.72
N HIS A 17 -15.32 -0.84 -56.16
CA HIS A 17 -14.59 0.20 -56.90
C HIS A 17 -13.24 -0.27 -57.48
N ALA A 18 -12.72 -1.43 -57.04
CA ALA A 18 -11.45 -1.98 -57.51
C ALA A 18 -11.60 -2.92 -58.72
N ARG A 19 -12.63 -2.71 -59.55
CA ARG A 19 -12.97 -3.56 -60.70
C ARG A 19 -12.17 -3.23 -61.98
N LEU A 20 -10.99 -2.62 -61.82
CA LEU A 20 -10.08 -2.23 -62.90
C LEU A 20 -8.66 -2.81 -62.75
N LEU A 21 -8.44 -3.69 -61.76
CA LEU A 21 -7.14 -4.34 -61.52
C LEU A 21 -7.28 -5.85 -61.69
N SER A 22 -6.23 -6.47 -62.24
CA SER A 22 -6.20 -7.91 -62.54
C SER A 22 -6.57 -8.76 -61.31
N PRO A 23 -7.21 -9.94 -61.51
CA PRO A 23 -7.69 -10.78 -60.41
C PRO A 23 -6.61 -11.18 -59.40
N SER A 24 -5.34 -11.24 -59.84
CA SER A 24 -4.19 -11.54 -59.00
C SER A 24 -3.85 -10.39 -58.05
N ALA A 25 -3.86 -9.14 -58.51
CA ALA A 25 -3.50 -7.97 -57.69
C ALA A 25 -4.51 -7.70 -56.54
N THR A 26 -5.80 -7.96 -56.79
CA THR A 26 -6.85 -7.80 -55.76
C THR A 26 -6.76 -8.87 -54.67
N LEU A 27 -6.35 -10.10 -55.01
CA LEU A 27 -6.14 -11.17 -54.04
C LEU A 27 -4.98 -10.84 -53.09
N TRP A 28 -3.85 -10.37 -53.61
CA TRP A 28 -2.68 -9.98 -52.81
C TRP A 28 -2.95 -8.80 -51.85
N LEU A 29 -3.68 -7.78 -52.32
CA LEU A 29 -4.02 -6.62 -51.48
C LEU A 29 -4.95 -7.01 -50.32
N THR A 30 -5.92 -7.90 -50.56
CA THR A 30 -6.85 -8.35 -49.51
C THR A 30 -6.19 -9.31 -48.51
N THR A 31 -5.26 -10.18 -48.93
CA THR A 31 -4.50 -11.04 -48.00
C THR A 31 -3.52 -10.23 -47.14
N CYS A 32 -2.84 -9.22 -47.71
CA CYS A 32 -1.98 -8.30 -46.95
C CYS A 32 -2.76 -7.46 -45.92
N GLN A 33 -3.93 -6.93 -46.30
CA GLN A 33 -4.78 -6.14 -45.39
C GLN A 33 -5.37 -7.02 -44.25
N CYS A 34 -5.81 -8.23 -44.56
CA CYS A 34 -6.33 -9.17 -43.56
C CYS A 34 -5.22 -9.66 -42.60
N SER A 35 -4.02 -9.88 -43.11
CA SER A 35 -2.85 -10.27 -42.28
C SER A 35 -2.43 -9.15 -41.34
N THR A 36 -2.41 -7.89 -41.81
CA THR A 36 -2.09 -6.72 -40.97
C THR A 36 -3.16 -6.43 -39.92
N ASP A 37 -4.44 -6.61 -40.23
CA ASP A 37 -5.53 -6.47 -39.25
C ASP A 37 -5.49 -7.60 -38.20
N TYR A 38 -5.18 -8.84 -38.58
CA TYR A 38 -4.95 -9.95 -37.64
C TYR A 38 -3.73 -9.73 -36.76
N LEU A 39 -2.61 -9.29 -37.33
CA LEU A 39 -1.39 -8.95 -36.59
C LEU A 39 -1.63 -7.80 -35.61
N LYS A 40 -2.44 -6.80 -35.98
CA LYS A 40 -2.87 -5.72 -35.08
C LYS A 40 -3.80 -6.22 -33.98
N LEU A 41 -4.75 -7.12 -34.27
CA LEU A 41 -5.62 -7.73 -33.26
C LEU A 41 -4.85 -8.65 -32.29
N LEU A 42 -3.90 -9.43 -32.80
CA LEU A 42 -3.01 -10.28 -31.99
C LEU A 42 -2.03 -9.44 -31.16
N SER A 43 -1.49 -8.35 -31.71
CA SER A 43 -0.63 -7.44 -30.96
C SER A 43 -1.41 -6.66 -29.91
N HIS A 44 -2.64 -6.21 -30.20
CA HIS A 44 -3.52 -5.60 -29.21
C HIS A 44 -3.88 -6.59 -28.10
N GLY A 45 -4.28 -7.82 -28.44
CA GLY A 45 -4.58 -8.85 -27.45
C GLY A 45 -3.38 -9.18 -26.55
N ARG A 46 -2.18 -9.26 -27.12
CA ARG A 46 -0.93 -9.47 -26.38
C ARG A 46 -0.54 -8.27 -25.51
N ILE A 47 -0.74 -7.05 -25.98
CA ILE A 47 -0.49 -5.83 -25.19
C ILE A 47 -1.46 -5.75 -24.02
N VAL A 48 -2.75 -6.04 -24.24
CA VAL A 48 -3.77 -6.05 -23.18
C VAL A 48 -3.46 -7.11 -22.14
N SER A 49 -3.08 -8.34 -22.56
CA SER A 49 -2.70 -9.39 -21.62
C SER A 49 -1.43 -9.06 -20.84
N LEU A 50 -0.41 -8.49 -21.50
CA LEU A 50 0.81 -8.06 -20.82
C LEU A 50 0.53 -6.94 -19.81
N MET A 51 -0.36 -6.00 -20.15
CA MET A 51 -0.73 -4.90 -19.27
C MET A 51 -1.56 -5.40 -18.07
N SER A 52 -2.49 -6.34 -18.26
CA SER A 52 -3.21 -6.96 -17.14
C SER A 52 -2.27 -7.77 -16.24
N ASP A 53 -1.32 -8.50 -16.82
CA ASP A 53 -0.32 -9.25 -16.06
C ASP A 53 0.56 -8.30 -15.24
N LEU A 54 0.97 -7.17 -15.81
CA LEU A 54 1.74 -6.14 -15.10
C LEU A 54 0.95 -5.50 -13.96
N LEU A 55 -0.33 -5.19 -14.19
CA LEU A 55 -1.20 -4.65 -13.14
C LEU A 55 -1.38 -5.66 -11.99
N ASN A 56 -1.64 -6.93 -12.29
CA ASN A 56 -1.75 -7.98 -11.28
C ASN A 56 -0.45 -8.13 -10.48
N ARG A 57 0.71 -8.11 -11.14
CA ARG A 57 2.02 -8.16 -10.47
C ARG A 57 2.25 -6.95 -9.55
N MET A 58 1.78 -5.77 -9.94
CA MET A 58 1.86 -4.57 -9.10
C MET A 58 0.94 -4.67 -7.90
N GLU A 59 -0.28 -5.19 -8.06
CA GLU A 59 -1.21 -5.43 -6.93
C GLU A 59 -0.64 -6.44 -5.94
N GLU A 60 -0.15 -7.60 -6.41
CA GLU A 60 0.52 -8.60 -5.57
C GLU A 60 1.69 -8.01 -4.76
N PHE A 61 2.50 -7.16 -5.40
CA PHE A 61 3.61 -6.49 -4.73
C PHE A 61 3.13 -5.50 -3.65
N MET A 62 2.08 -4.74 -3.94
CA MET A 62 1.52 -3.77 -2.99
C MET A 62 0.84 -4.45 -1.80
N GLU A 63 0.18 -5.59 -2.00
CA GLU A 63 -0.35 -6.42 -0.92
C GLU A 63 0.77 -6.95 -0.03
N ALA A 64 1.82 -7.53 -0.61
CA ALA A 64 3.00 -7.96 0.14
C ALA A 64 3.62 -6.81 0.95
N LEU A 65 3.64 -5.60 0.39
CA LEU A 65 4.12 -4.40 1.06
C LEU A 65 3.21 -4.01 2.26
N GLN A 66 1.89 -4.15 2.15
CA GLN A 66 0.96 -3.89 3.26
C GLN A 66 1.25 -4.82 4.46
N TYR A 67 1.46 -6.11 4.20
CA TYR A 67 1.84 -7.09 5.23
C TYR A 67 3.19 -6.73 5.88
N LEU A 68 4.19 -6.41 5.07
CA LEU A 68 5.51 -6.03 5.55
C LEU A 68 5.46 -4.78 6.44
N ILE A 69 4.74 -3.74 6.03
CA ILE A 69 4.62 -2.50 6.80
C ILE A 69 3.90 -2.76 8.13
N SER A 70 2.82 -3.54 8.13
CA SER A 70 2.08 -3.86 9.36
C SER A 70 2.91 -4.70 10.33
N GLY A 71 3.65 -5.68 9.81
CA GLY A 71 4.62 -6.45 10.58
C GLY A 71 5.74 -5.57 11.16
N LEU A 72 6.23 -4.60 10.38
CA LEU A 72 7.23 -3.64 10.83
C LEU A 72 6.70 -2.73 11.95
N ILE A 73 5.46 -2.22 11.84
CA ILE A 73 4.80 -1.45 12.90
C ILE A 73 4.74 -2.27 14.19
N CYS A 74 4.29 -3.54 14.11
CA CYS A 74 4.25 -4.43 15.27
C CYS A 74 5.65 -4.64 15.87
N GLY A 75 6.64 -4.92 15.02
CA GLY A 75 8.03 -5.13 15.42
C GLY A 75 8.62 -3.92 16.13
N VAL A 76 8.40 -2.70 15.60
CA VAL A 76 8.88 -1.45 16.21
C VAL A 76 8.24 -1.22 17.58
N ILE A 77 6.92 -1.44 17.71
CA ILE A 77 6.23 -1.31 19.00
C ILE A 77 6.79 -2.31 20.01
N LEU A 78 6.85 -3.59 19.65
CA LEU A 78 7.35 -4.66 20.53
C LEU A 78 8.82 -4.45 20.91
N PHE A 79 9.66 -4.05 19.96
CA PHE A 79 11.07 -3.74 20.23
C PHE A 79 11.21 -2.61 21.26
N GLN A 80 10.45 -1.53 21.07
CA GLN A 80 10.48 -0.40 21.99
C GLN A 80 9.96 -0.78 23.39
N THR A 81 8.86 -1.53 23.49
CA THR A 81 8.21 -1.83 24.77
C THR A 81 8.84 -3.00 25.52
N ALA A 82 9.29 -4.04 24.83
CA ALA A 82 9.81 -5.26 25.44
C ALA A 82 11.32 -5.23 25.67
N LEU A 83 12.07 -4.50 24.84
CA LEU A 83 13.54 -4.48 24.91
C LEU A 83 14.07 -3.11 25.32
N VAL A 84 13.74 -2.05 24.59
CA VAL A 84 14.34 -0.72 24.80
C VAL A 84 13.93 -0.14 26.15
N ALA A 85 12.62 -0.02 26.43
CA ALA A 85 12.16 0.61 27.66
C ALA A 85 12.66 -0.13 28.92
N PRO A 86 12.53 -1.46 29.08
CA PRO A 86 13.04 -2.16 30.25
C PRO A 86 14.56 -2.05 30.42
N SER A 87 15.31 -2.01 29.31
CA SER A 87 16.77 -1.85 29.36
C SER A 87 17.17 -0.46 29.85
N LEU A 88 16.50 0.59 29.36
CA LEU A 88 16.75 1.97 29.82
C LEU A 88 16.44 2.14 31.31
N PHE A 89 15.31 1.60 31.78
CA PHE A 89 14.94 1.66 33.20
C PHE A 89 15.90 0.89 34.12
N LYS A 90 16.63 -0.11 33.60
CA LYS A 90 17.64 -0.85 34.36
C LYS A 90 19.01 -0.17 34.42
N LEU A 91 19.37 0.60 33.39
CA LEU A 91 20.74 1.08 33.19
C LEU A 91 20.96 2.53 33.64
N LEU A 92 19.91 3.34 33.73
CA LEU A 92 20.02 4.78 33.94
C LEU A 92 19.39 5.21 35.27
N SER A 93 19.88 6.33 35.81
CA SER A 93 19.26 6.99 36.96
C SER A 93 17.89 7.58 36.57
N THR A 94 17.02 7.84 37.54
CA THR A 94 15.67 8.41 37.27
C THR A 94 15.72 9.72 36.50
N ASP A 95 16.73 10.55 36.74
CA ASP A 95 16.88 11.86 36.11
C ASP A 95 17.34 11.71 34.64
N ASP A 96 18.31 10.82 34.40
CA ASP A 96 18.82 10.53 33.06
C ASP A 96 17.77 9.85 32.17
N ILE A 97 16.96 8.95 32.74
CA ILE A 97 15.86 8.28 32.03
C ILE A 97 14.88 9.31 31.48
N GLY A 98 14.48 10.29 32.30
CA GLY A 98 13.54 11.33 31.87
C GLY A 98 14.05 12.07 30.64
N ALA A 99 15.32 12.48 30.63
CA ALA A 99 15.92 13.18 29.49
C ALA A 99 15.89 12.33 28.21
N VAL A 100 16.27 11.05 28.31
CA VAL A 100 16.26 10.11 27.19
C VAL A 100 14.85 9.89 26.63
N LEU A 101 13.86 9.64 27.50
CA LEU A 101 12.49 9.36 27.08
C LEU A 101 11.85 10.54 26.35
N ARG A 102 12.12 11.79 26.78
CA ARG A 102 11.64 13.00 26.11
C ARG A 102 12.17 13.15 24.68
N HIS A 103 13.31 12.53 24.35
CA HIS A 103 13.88 12.51 23.00
C HIS A 103 13.44 11.31 22.16
N ILE A 104 13.24 10.15 22.78
CA ILE A 104 12.86 8.92 22.07
C ILE A 104 11.38 8.92 21.69
N PHE A 105 10.46 9.27 22.60
CA PHE A 105 9.03 9.14 22.35
C PHE A 105 8.50 9.97 21.17
N PRO A 106 8.88 11.26 20.98
CA PRO A 106 8.47 12.01 19.79
C PRO A 106 8.87 11.31 18.49
N LYS A 107 10.10 10.79 18.43
CA LYS A 107 10.64 10.08 17.25
C LYS A 107 9.91 8.75 17.02
N PHE A 108 9.60 8.02 18.09
CA PHE A 108 8.84 6.78 18.03
C PHE A 108 7.45 7.00 17.40
N PHE A 109 6.69 7.98 17.88
CA PHE A 109 5.35 8.25 17.34
C PHE A 109 5.39 8.77 15.90
N ILE A 110 6.36 9.63 15.54
CA ILE A 110 6.55 10.08 14.15
C ILE A 110 6.89 8.90 13.24
N ALA A 111 7.79 7.99 13.66
CA ALA A 111 8.17 6.84 12.85
C ALA A 111 6.95 5.94 12.54
N LEU A 112 6.13 5.65 13.56
CA LEU A 112 4.90 4.87 13.38
C LEU A 112 3.86 5.63 12.54
N LEU A 113 3.76 6.95 12.68
CA LEU A 113 2.89 7.77 11.83
C LEU A 113 3.30 7.68 10.35
N ILE A 114 4.60 7.77 10.05
CA ILE A 114 5.13 7.64 8.68
C ILE A 114 4.83 6.24 8.11
N LEU A 115 5.02 5.19 8.91
CA LEU A 115 4.67 3.82 8.50
C LEU A 115 3.16 3.68 8.26
N GLY A 116 2.32 4.29 9.10
CA GLY A 116 0.87 4.33 8.91
C GLY A 116 0.46 5.02 7.60
N ILE A 117 1.12 6.15 7.25
CA ILE A 117 0.90 6.83 5.97
C ILE A 117 1.34 5.96 4.80
N ALA A 118 2.50 5.29 4.91
CA ALA A 118 2.95 4.36 3.88
C ALA A 118 1.96 3.20 3.66
N LEU A 119 1.39 2.65 4.73
CA LEU A 119 0.34 1.63 4.67
C LEU A 119 -0.95 2.16 4.02
N MET A 120 -1.34 3.40 4.33
CA MET A 120 -2.50 4.04 3.70
C MET A 120 -2.28 4.19 2.19
N VAL A 121 -1.10 4.68 1.78
CA VAL A 121 -0.77 4.86 0.37
C VAL A 121 -0.80 3.51 -0.37
N SER A 122 -0.20 2.46 0.20
CA SER A 122 -0.23 1.13 -0.45
C SER A 122 -1.65 0.54 -0.51
N ALA A 123 -2.48 0.77 0.50
CA ALA A 123 -3.87 0.32 0.50
C ALA A 123 -4.73 1.04 -0.55
N LEU A 124 -4.48 2.34 -0.80
CA LEU A 124 -5.22 3.10 -1.82
C LEU A 124 -4.85 2.72 -3.26
N LEU A 125 -3.71 2.06 -3.46
CA LEU A 125 -3.23 1.61 -4.77
C LEU A 125 -3.72 0.21 -5.16
N VAL A 126 -4.37 -0.52 -4.23
CA VAL A 126 -4.88 -1.88 -4.46
C VAL A 126 -6.41 -1.88 -4.34
N ALA A 127 -7.09 -2.38 -5.37
CA ALA A 127 -8.54 -2.44 -5.36
C ALA A 127 -9.03 -3.42 -4.28
N GLY A 128 -9.93 -2.97 -3.40
CA GLY A 128 -10.54 -3.82 -2.36
C GLY A 128 -9.78 -3.92 -1.04
N SER A 129 -8.65 -3.22 -0.86
CA SER A 129 -7.88 -3.19 0.41
C SER A 129 -8.52 -2.33 1.51
N PHE A 130 -9.82 -2.52 1.80
CA PHE A 130 -10.55 -1.76 2.81
C PHE A 130 -10.02 -1.98 4.24
N VAL A 131 -9.66 -3.23 4.57
CA VAL A 131 -9.16 -3.58 5.92
C VAL A 131 -7.78 -2.94 6.18
N PRO A 132 -6.75 -3.10 5.32
CA PRO A 132 -5.49 -2.39 5.46
C PRO A 132 -5.65 -0.86 5.54
N ALA A 133 -6.54 -0.27 4.74
CA ALA A 133 -6.82 1.16 4.77
C ALA A 133 -7.40 1.61 6.13
N ALA A 134 -8.34 0.85 6.70
CA ALA A 134 -8.89 1.15 8.02
C ALA A 134 -7.83 1.05 9.12
N VAL A 135 -6.99 0.03 9.09
CA VAL A 135 -5.87 -0.15 10.04
C VAL A 135 -4.85 0.97 9.91
N ALA A 136 -4.53 1.38 8.69
CA ALA A 136 -3.66 2.53 8.43
C ALA A 136 -4.24 3.81 9.02
N LEU A 137 -5.54 4.07 8.84
CA LEU A 137 -6.21 5.23 9.41
C LEU A 137 -6.16 5.23 10.95
N ILE A 138 -6.45 4.09 11.58
CA ILE A 138 -6.33 3.91 13.03
C ILE A 138 -4.90 4.25 13.50
N THR A 139 -3.90 3.73 12.79
CA THR A 139 -2.48 3.97 13.08
C THR A 139 -2.13 5.45 12.99
N ILE A 140 -2.53 6.12 11.90
CA ILE A 140 -2.26 7.54 11.66
C ILE A 140 -2.89 8.40 12.76
N VAL A 141 -4.19 8.21 13.02
CA VAL A 141 -4.92 9.02 14.01
C VAL A 141 -4.36 8.81 15.41
N ALA A 142 -4.14 7.55 15.81
CA ALA A 142 -3.59 7.22 17.11
C ALA A 142 -2.19 7.81 17.32
N MET A 143 -1.29 7.66 16.34
CA MET A 143 0.09 8.15 16.45
C MET A 143 0.17 9.68 16.38
N PHE A 144 -0.72 10.32 15.61
CA PHE A 144 -0.86 11.78 15.59
C PHE A 144 -1.30 12.31 16.96
N ILE A 145 -2.31 11.68 17.59
CA ILE A 145 -2.74 12.04 18.95
C ILE A 145 -1.60 11.82 19.94
N CYS A 146 -0.95 10.66 19.92
CA CYS A 146 0.17 10.33 20.81
C CYS A 146 1.30 11.36 20.70
N TYR A 147 1.67 11.76 19.48
CA TYR A 147 2.67 12.78 19.26
C TYR A 147 2.25 14.14 19.85
N GLY A 148 1.00 14.56 19.61
CA GLY A 148 0.47 15.83 20.09
C GLY A 148 0.40 15.95 21.61
N ILE A 149 0.20 14.84 22.34
CA ILE A 149 0.13 14.84 23.81
C ILE A 149 1.50 14.73 24.49
N VAL A 150 2.60 14.49 23.77
CA VAL A 150 3.95 14.39 24.38
C VAL A 150 4.33 15.65 25.17
N PRO A 151 4.20 16.89 24.64
CA PRO A 151 4.54 18.09 25.39
C PRO A 151 3.72 18.24 26.68
N ALA A 152 2.43 17.93 26.62
CA ALA A 152 1.54 17.98 27.78
C ALA A 152 1.90 16.91 28.83
N THR A 153 2.28 15.71 28.38
CA THR A 153 2.71 14.61 29.26
C THR A 153 3.99 14.97 29.99
N ASN A 154 4.97 15.52 29.26
CA ASN A 154 6.24 15.98 29.84
C ASN A 154 6.02 17.12 30.83
N ALA A 155 5.23 18.13 30.46
CA ALA A 155 4.91 19.25 31.34
C ALA A 155 4.18 18.81 32.62
N ALA A 156 3.26 17.84 32.53
CA ALA A 156 2.58 17.27 33.71
C ALA A 156 3.58 16.57 34.64
N ARG A 157 4.52 15.81 34.08
CA ARG A 157 5.58 15.16 34.86
C ARG A 157 6.51 16.16 35.54
N ASP A 158 6.95 17.18 34.80
CA ASP A 158 7.91 18.18 35.26
C ASP A 158 7.34 19.10 36.34
N THR A 159 6.02 19.26 36.38
CA THR A 159 5.30 20.07 37.38
C THR A 159 4.70 19.26 38.54
N GLY A 160 5.00 17.96 38.63
CA GLY A 160 4.49 17.08 39.69
C GLY A 160 2.97 16.82 39.63
N ARG A 161 2.33 17.05 38.49
CA ARG A 161 0.89 16.77 38.27
C ARG A 161 0.66 15.31 37.93
N ASP A 162 0.88 14.43 38.88
CA ASP A 162 0.90 12.97 38.67
C ASP A 162 -0.41 12.41 38.10
N LYS A 163 -1.58 12.96 38.48
CA LYS A 163 -2.88 12.55 37.95
C LYS A 163 -3.01 12.84 36.45
N ASP A 164 -2.52 14.01 36.01
CA ASP A 164 -2.58 14.41 34.59
C ASP A 164 -1.57 13.59 33.78
N PHE A 165 -0.36 13.39 34.33
CA PHE A 165 0.65 12.53 33.74
C PHE A 165 0.12 11.10 33.53
N GLN A 166 -0.48 10.50 34.55
CA GLN A 166 -1.04 9.14 34.45
C GLN A 166 -2.13 9.04 33.40
N LYS A 167 -3.03 10.03 33.29
CA LYS A 167 -4.08 10.04 32.27
C LYS A 167 -3.49 10.11 30.86
N LEU A 168 -2.60 11.07 30.62
CA LEU A 168 -1.99 11.27 29.29
C LEU A 168 -1.09 10.11 28.89
N HIS A 169 -0.32 9.56 29.84
CA HIS A 169 0.51 8.39 29.61
C HIS A 169 -0.34 7.14 29.33
N SER A 170 -1.39 6.90 30.11
CA SER A 170 -2.27 5.75 29.90
C SER A 170 -3.00 5.84 28.55
N LEU A 171 -3.39 7.05 28.13
CA LEU A 171 -3.95 7.29 26.81
C LEU A 171 -2.97 6.92 25.70
N SER A 172 -1.71 7.34 25.78
CA SER A 172 -0.70 7.03 24.76
C SER A 172 -0.40 5.52 24.69
N VAL A 173 -0.30 4.85 25.84
CA VAL A 173 -0.11 3.40 25.93
C VAL A 173 -1.31 2.66 25.34
N GLY A 174 -2.53 3.05 25.70
CA GLY A 174 -3.76 2.45 25.19
C GLY A 174 -3.91 2.59 23.67
N LEU A 175 -3.64 3.79 23.13
CA LEU A 175 -3.62 4.03 21.68
C LEU A 175 -2.54 3.20 20.98
N THR A 176 -1.34 3.11 21.56
CA THR A 176 -0.26 2.29 20.98
C THR A 176 -0.60 0.80 20.99
N LEU A 177 -1.28 0.31 22.03
CA LEU A 177 -1.78 -1.07 22.09
C LEU A 177 -2.87 -1.33 21.03
N ILE A 178 -3.79 -0.38 20.83
CA ILE A 178 -4.79 -0.47 19.75
C ILE A 178 -4.10 -0.56 18.39
N VAL A 179 -3.05 0.24 18.15
CA VAL A 179 -2.27 0.17 16.90
C VAL A 179 -1.59 -1.18 16.74
N LEU A 180 -0.96 -1.71 17.79
CA LEU A 180 -0.33 -3.03 17.76
C LEU A 180 -1.35 -4.12 17.41
N LEU A 181 -2.49 -4.15 18.10
CA LEU A 181 -3.53 -5.16 17.88
C LEU A 181 -4.19 -5.01 16.51
N ALA A 182 -4.52 -3.79 16.10
CA ALA A 182 -5.10 -3.55 14.78
C ALA A 182 -4.16 -4.04 13.68
N ASN A 183 -2.86 -3.69 13.76
CA ASN A 183 -1.85 -4.11 12.79
C ASN A 183 -1.58 -5.62 12.84
N ALA A 184 -1.56 -6.25 14.01
CA ALA A 184 -1.32 -7.69 14.11
C ALA A 184 -2.53 -8.51 13.63
N LEU A 185 -3.73 -8.15 14.09
CA LEU A 185 -4.92 -8.98 13.89
C LEU A 185 -5.36 -9.01 12.42
N TRP A 186 -5.26 -7.91 11.69
CA TRP A 186 -5.80 -7.90 10.33
C TRP A 186 -5.05 -8.87 9.41
N PHE A 187 -3.72 -8.98 9.51
CA PHE A 187 -2.98 -9.91 8.67
C PHE A 187 -2.93 -11.33 9.23
N LEU A 188 -3.08 -11.52 10.55
CA LEU A 188 -3.19 -12.86 11.12
C LEU A 188 -4.54 -13.51 10.81
N LEU A 189 -5.54 -12.72 10.45
CA LEU A 189 -6.89 -13.16 10.11
C LEU A 189 -7.23 -13.01 8.61
N ALA A 190 -6.29 -12.51 7.80
CA ALA A 190 -6.44 -12.32 6.35
C ALA A 190 -6.23 -13.62 5.57
#